data_AF-A0A849SEI7-F1
#
_entry.id   AF-A0A849SEI7-F1
#
_cell.length_a   1.000
_cell.length_b   1.000
_cell.length_c   1.000
_cell.angle_alpha   90.00
_cell.angle_beta   90.00
_cell.angle_gamma   90.00
#
_symmetry.space_group_name_H-M   'P 1'
#
loop_
_entity.id
_entity.type
_entity.pdbx_description
1 polymer ?
#
loop_
_entity_poly.entity_id
_entity_poly.type
_entity_poly.pdbx_seq_one_letter_code
_entity_poly.pdbx_strand_id
1 'polypeptide(L)'
;KITLERHQRLNRALRIGRTPNIIIDVLAALESAGMTDNFTVVGTNALYAYETAASARIEEGLLATRDFDLLWDNRKKLSLVLQEGPLIDGMIGLLKKIDRSFVIREDQKYTAINKDGYEVDFIRRNSDVNPARFSALDDDFWVVKARNADWLLSAPKFKEMVVGVNGQMAYMNTVDPRAFALFKLWMAEQKDREYGKRLRDAAQAKAVVSLINERLPQFSFDEIKIFPASLVEKVEAL
;
A
#
# COMPACT_ATOMS: atom_id res chain seq x y z
N LYS A 1 4.16 8.21 26.86
CA LYS A 1 5.40 8.60 26.14
C LYS A 1 6.60 7.71 26.49
N ILE A 2 6.97 7.58 27.78
CA ILE A 2 8.08 6.72 28.25
C ILE A 2 7.95 5.25 27.80
N THR A 3 6.75 4.67 27.86
CA THR A 3 6.50 3.28 27.44
C THR A 3 6.73 3.07 25.93
N LEU A 4 6.26 4.00 25.09
CA LEU A 4 6.44 3.93 23.63
C LEU A 4 7.92 4.02 23.25
N GLU A 5 8.64 4.99 23.79
CA GLU A 5 10.08 5.16 23.55
C GLU A 5 10.87 3.92 24.01
N ARG A 6 10.47 3.31 25.13
CA ARG A 6 11.06 2.04 25.59
C ARG A 6 10.85 0.92 24.58
N HIS A 7 9.62 0.74 24.07
CA HIS A 7 9.33 -0.28 23.06
C HIS A 7 10.09 -0.03 21.75
N GLN A 8 10.19 1.22 21.30
CA GLN A 8 10.97 1.56 20.11
C GLN A 8 12.45 1.18 20.26
N ARG A 9 13.06 1.50 21.41
CA ARG A 9 14.45 1.09 21.70
C ARG A 9 14.62 -0.43 21.72
N LEU A 10 13.66 -1.15 22.31
CA LEU A 10 13.68 -2.62 22.33
C LEU A 10 13.54 -3.21 20.93
N ASN A 11 12.59 -2.71 20.14
CA ASN A 11 12.39 -3.15 18.76
C ASN A 11 13.66 -2.99 17.91
N ARG A 12 14.33 -1.85 18.07
CA ARG A 12 15.62 -1.58 17.40
C ARG A 12 16.72 -2.52 17.88
N ALA A 13 16.86 -2.69 19.20
CA ALA A 13 17.89 -3.55 19.80
C ALA A 13 17.72 -5.02 19.39
N LEU A 14 16.48 -5.50 19.33
CA LEU A 14 16.12 -6.86 18.94
C LEU A 14 16.01 -7.04 17.41
N ARG A 15 16.23 -5.98 16.62
CA ARG A 15 16.13 -6.00 15.14
C ARG A 15 14.80 -6.58 14.63
N ILE A 16 13.71 -6.18 15.29
CA ILE A 16 12.35 -6.61 14.95
C ILE A 16 11.93 -5.99 13.62
N GLY A 17 12.22 -4.69 13.44
CA GLY A 17 11.73 -3.93 12.31
C GLY A 17 12.45 -4.19 10.99
N ARG A 18 11.66 -4.28 9.92
CA ARG A 18 12.11 -4.44 8.52
C ARG A 18 11.52 -3.36 7.60
N THR A 19 10.45 -2.70 8.02
CA THR A 19 9.79 -1.68 7.21
C THR A 19 10.71 -0.46 7.05
N PRO A 20 10.89 0.06 5.82
CA PRO A 20 11.58 1.33 5.61
C PRO A 20 11.01 2.43 6.51
N ASN A 21 11.88 3.17 7.21
CA ASN A 21 11.42 4.19 8.16
C ASN A 21 10.56 5.27 7.50
N ILE A 22 10.84 5.61 6.23
CA ILE A 22 10.03 6.56 5.47
C ILE A 22 8.55 6.13 5.37
N ILE A 23 8.27 4.82 5.27
CA ILE A 23 6.89 4.31 5.27
C ILE A 23 6.26 4.54 6.63
N ILE A 24 6.99 4.27 7.72
CA ILE A 24 6.52 4.52 9.09
C ILE A 24 6.21 6.01 9.29
N ASP A 25 7.08 6.89 8.80
CA ASP A 25 6.91 8.33 8.90
C ASP A 25 5.69 8.82 8.11
N VAL A 26 5.46 8.30 6.90
CA VAL A 26 4.26 8.63 6.10
C VAL A 26 2.99 8.13 6.78
N LEU A 27 2.98 6.89 7.29
CA LEU A 27 1.82 6.34 8.02
C LEU A 27 1.51 7.15 9.28
N ALA A 28 2.53 7.52 10.06
CA ALA A 28 2.38 8.36 11.25
C ALA A 28 1.88 9.77 10.92
N ALA A 29 2.32 10.33 9.79
CA ALA A 29 1.85 11.63 9.32
C ALA A 29 0.39 11.57 8.84
N LEU A 30 -0.03 10.49 8.16
CA LEU A 30 -1.43 10.25 7.80
C LEU A 30 -2.31 10.09 9.05
N GLU A 31 -1.83 9.39 10.08
CA GLU A 31 -2.52 9.26 11.37
C GLU A 31 -2.67 10.61 12.07
N SER A 32 -1.60 11.38 12.13
CA SER A 32 -1.61 12.73 12.74
C SER A 32 -2.54 13.70 12.01
N ALA A 33 -2.77 13.49 10.71
CA ALA A 33 -3.71 14.26 9.89
C ALA A 33 -5.15 13.72 9.94
N GLY A 34 -5.42 12.61 10.63
CA GLY A 34 -6.74 11.97 10.65
C GLY A 34 -7.15 11.34 9.32
N MET A 35 -6.19 11.04 8.44
CA MET A 35 -6.42 10.57 7.07
C MET A 35 -6.16 9.07 6.88
N THR A 36 -5.74 8.35 7.93
CA THR A 36 -5.40 6.91 7.86
C THR A 36 -6.50 6.06 7.21
N ASP A 37 -7.75 6.39 7.47
CA ASP A 37 -8.91 5.66 6.95
C ASP A 37 -9.21 5.96 5.48
N ASN A 38 -8.68 7.05 4.92
CA ASN A 38 -8.84 7.40 3.52
C ASN A 38 -7.87 6.63 2.63
N PHE A 39 -6.77 6.13 3.18
CA PHE A 39 -5.73 5.46 2.40
C PHE A 39 -5.61 3.98 2.72
N THR A 40 -5.30 3.20 1.70
CA THR A 40 -4.93 1.79 1.79
C THR A 40 -3.56 1.64 1.15
N VAL A 41 -2.58 1.14 1.88
CA VAL A 41 -1.29 0.73 1.32
C VAL A 41 -1.54 -0.43 0.36
N VAL A 42 -0.96 -0.35 -0.83
CA VAL A 42 -1.04 -1.41 -1.84
C VAL A 42 0.36 -1.76 -2.34
N GLY A 43 0.44 -2.67 -3.29
CA GLY A 43 1.72 -3.05 -3.88
C GLY A 43 2.65 -3.76 -2.90
N THR A 44 3.94 -3.71 -3.17
CA THR A 44 4.97 -4.49 -2.45
C THR A 44 4.99 -4.23 -0.95
N ASN A 45 4.67 -3.01 -0.51
CA ASN A 45 4.76 -2.62 0.89
C ASN A 45 3.70 -3.25 1.79
N ALA A 46 2.61 -3.78 1.22
CA ALA A 46 1.63 -4.57 1.95
C ALA A 46 2.25 -5.82 2.61
N LEU A 47 3.32 -6.37 2.03
CA LEU A 47 4.00 -7.56 2.52
C LEU A 47 4.57 -7.38 3.94
N TYR A 48 4.97 -6.16 4.35
CA TYR A 48 5.46 -5.91 5.72
C TYR A 48 4.37 -6.11 6.78
N ALA A 49 3.12 -5.80 6.45
CA ALA A 49 1.99 -6.07 7.33
C ALA A 49 1.77 -7.59 7.46
N TYR A 50 1.91 -8.33 6.36
CA TYR A 50 1.75 -9.79 6.38
C TYR A 50 2.89 -10.49 7.11
N GLU A 51 4.13 -10.04 6.96
CA GLU A 51 5.27 -10.52 7.76
C GLU A 51 4.97 -10.42 9.26
N THR A 52 4.46 -9.25 9.68
CA THR A 52 4.16 -8.99 11.09
C THR A 52 3.02 -9.86 11.60
N ALA A 53 1.91 -9.92 10.86
CA ALA A 53 0.76 -10.74 11.24
C ALA A 53 1.09 -12.24 11.31
N ALA A 54 1.91 -12.74 10.39
CA ALA A 54 2.33 -14.14 10.33
C ALA A 54 3.49 -14.47 11.29
N SER A 55 4.09 -13.47 11.94
CA SER A 55 5.34 -13.61 12.69
C SER A 55 6.43 -14.34 11.89
N ALA A 56 6.52 -14.04 10.59
CA ALA A 56 7.40 -14.70 9.64
C ALA A 56 8.03 -13.69 8.68
N ARG A 57 9.15 -14.06 8.05
CA ARG A 57 9.85 -13.20 7.10
C ARG A 57 9.64 -13.68 5.68
N ILE A 58 9.32 -12.74 4.79
CA ILE A 58 9.29 -12.94 3.35
C ILE A 58 10.69 -12.64 2.81
N GLU A 59 11.06 -13.32 1.73
CA GLU A 59 12.35 -13.14 1.07
C GLU A 59 12.59 -11.66 0.68
N GLU A 60 13.78 -11.15 0.99
CA GLU A 60 14.12 -9.73 0.81
C GLU A 60 14.04 -9.27 -0.65
N GLY A 61 14.36 -10.16 -1.60
CA GLY A 61 14.23 -9.86 -3.03
C GLY A 61 12.80 -9.55 -3.49
N LEU A 62 11.79 -10.02 -2.74
CA LEU A 62 10.37 -9.74 -3.00
C LEU A 62 9.92 -8.41 -2.39
N LEU A 63 10.64 -7.89 -1.41
CA LEU A 63 10.36 -6.63 -0.71
C LEU A 63 11.13 -5.45 -1.30
N ALA A 64 12.13 -5.71 -2.14
CA ALA A 64 13.00 -4.71 -2.73
C ALA A 64 12.23 -3.76 -3.67
N THR A 65 11.78 -2.65 -3.09
CA THR A 65 11.14 -1.55 -3.81
C THR A 65 11.58 -0.19 -3.26
N ARG A 66 11.51 0.83 -4.12
CA ARG A 66 11.74 2.25 -3.76
C ARG A 66 10.49 3.11 -3.91
N ASP A 67 9.36 2.46 -4.17
CA ASP A 67 8.04 3.07 -4.25
C ASP A 67 7.25 2.84 -2.96
N PHE A 68 6.25 3.69 -2.73
CA PHE A 68 5.24 3.53 -1.71
C PHE A 68 3.87 3.88 -2.27
N ASP A 69 3.12 2.85 -2.66
CA ASP A 69 1.79 3.00 -3.25
C ASP A 69 0.70 3.18 -2.18
N LEU A 70 -0.01 4.30 -2.27
CA LEU A 70 -1.17 4.62 -1.45
C LEU A 70 -2.42 4.75 -2.31
N LEU A 71 -3.36 3.82 -2.14
CA LEU A 71 -4.66 3.87 -2.79
C LEU A 71 -5.65 4.70 -1.96
N TRP A 72 -6.18 5.76 -2.55
CA TRP A 72 -7.17 6.64 -1.94
C TRP A 72 -8.61 6.14 -2.17
N ASP A 73 -9.35 5.90 -1.09
CA ASP A 73 -10.80 5.60 -1.12
C ASP A 73 -11.62 6.90 -1.01
N ASN A 74 -12.11 7.36 -2.15
CA ASN A 74 -12.92 8.57 -2.25
C ASN A 74 -14.41 8.37 -1.89
N ARG A 75 -14.86 7.14 -1.52
CA ARG A 75 -16.26 6.91 -1.09
C ARG A 75 -16.54 7.45 0.31
N LYS A 76 -15.49 7.62 1.13
CA LYS A 76 -15.58 8.28 2.44
C LYS A 76 -15.85 9.80 2.34
N LYS A 77 -16.15 10.32 1.14
CA LYS A 77 -16.44 11.72 0.82
C LYS A 77 -17.58 12.36 1.61
N LEU A 78 -18.52 11.62 2.20
CA LEU A 78 -19.65 12.24 2.93
C LEU A 78 -19.26 13.05 4.18
N SER A 79 -18.02 12.96 4.68
CA SER A 79 -17.50 13.83 5.76
C SER A 79 -16.53 14.92 5.28
N LEU A 80 -16.13 14.94 4.00
CA LEU A 80 -15.11 15.84 3.46
C LEU A 80 -15.68 16.95 2.56
N VAL A 81 -16.98 16.96 2.30
CA VAL A 81 -17.67 17.98 1.47
C VAL A 81 -17.57 19.40 2.07
N LEU A 82 -17.06 19.57 3.29
CA LEU A 82 -16.83 20.88 3.89
C LEU A 82 -15.42 21.48 3.65
N GLN A 83 -14.51 20.80 2.93
CA GLN A 83 -13.16 21.31 2.66
C GLN A 83 -12.65 20.93 1.25
N GLU A 84 -13.37 21.32 0.20
CA GLU A 84 -12.80 21.25 -1.16
C GLU A 84 -11.90 22.48 -1.40
N GLY A 85 -10.58 22.25 -1.50
CA GLY A 85 -9.60 23.30 -1.79
C GLY A 85 -8.09 22.97 -1.66
N PRO A 86 -7.60 22.12 -0.71
CA PRO A 86 -6.15 22.10 -0.41
C PRO A 86 -5.45 20.73 -0.29
N LEU A 87 -5.93 19.63 -0.89
CA LEU A 87 -5.34 18.31 -0.58
C LEU A 87 -3.95 18.04 -1.22
N ILE A 88 -3.47 18.75 -2.26
CA ILE A 88 -2.22 18.43 -2.98
C ILE A 88 -1.12 19.26 -2.37
N ASP A 89 -1.37 20.54 -2.17
CA ASP A 89 -0.58 21.40 -1.28
C ASP A 89 -0.54 20.80 0.13
N GLY A 90 -1.58 20.06 0.52
CA GLY A 90 -1.68 19.28 1.76
C GLY A 90 -0.88 17.97 1.79
N MET A 91 -0.93 17.12 0.76
CA MET A 91 -0.21 15.83 0.71
C MET A 91 1.27 16.02 0.41
N ILE A 92 1.65 16.87 -0.55
CA ILE A 92 3.07 17.23 -0.74
C ILE A 92 3.58 17.98 0.48
N GLY A 93 2.74 18.81 1.12
CA GLY A 93 3.06 19.48 2.38
C GLY A 93 3.29 18.49 3.52
N LEU A 94 2.48 17.43 3.60
CA LEU A 94 2.64 16.34 4.55
C LEU A 94 3.95 15.58 4.32
N LEU A 95 4.26 15.21 3.06
CA LEU A 95 5.54 14.58 2.72
C LEU A 95 6.72 15.51 3.01
N LYS A 96 6.61 16.82 2.72
CA LYS A 96 7.65 17.82 3.02
C LYS A 96 7.89 18.05 4.51
N LYS A 97 6.93 17.73 5.38
CA LYS A 97 7.14 17.71 6.84
C LYS A 97 8.01 16.54 7.28
N ILE A 98 7.99 15.44 6.53
CA ILE A 98 8.84 14.25 6.75
C ILE A 98 10.23 14.52 6.14
N ASP A 99 10.27 14.88 4.86
CA ASP A 99 11.49 15.24 4.13
C ASP A 99 11.22 16.42 3.18
N ARG A 100 11.84 17.57 3.46
CA ARG A 100 11.65 18.81 2.70
C ARG A 100 12.01 18.70 1.22
N SER A 101 12.79 17.68 0.83
CA SER A 101 13.23 17.48 -0.55
C SER A 101 12.18 16.82 -1.44
N PHE A 102 11.05 16.34 -0.90
CA PHE A 102 9.96 15.83 -1.73
C PHE A 102 9.48 16.89 -2.72
N VAL A 103 9.46 16.51 -3.99
CA VAL A 103 8.89 17.28 -5.10
C VAL A 103 7.95 16.39 -5.89
N ILE A 104 6.94 16.98 -6.52
CA ILE A 104 6.08 16.25 -7.45
C ILE A 104 6.85 16.09 -8.76
N ARG A 105 6.85 14.89 -9.32
CA ARG A 105 7.43 14.64 -10.64
C ARG A 105 6.64 15.39 -11.72
N GLU A 106 7.34 16.06 -12.64
CA GLU A 106 6.70 16.80 -13.73
C GLU A 106 5.99 15.87 -14.72
N ASP A 107 6.60 14.71 -14.98
CA ASP A 107 6.10 13.69 -15.91
C ASP A 107 5.02 12.80 -15.29
N GLN A 108 4.93 12.76 -13.96
CA GLN A 108 4.02 11.90 -13.20
C GLN A 108 3.47 12.68 -11.99
N LYS A 109 2.44 13.50 -12.22
CA LYS A 109 1.88 14.40 -11.19
C LYS A 109 1.25 13.70 -9.97
N TYR A 110 1.19 12.37 -9.97
CA TYR A 110 0.72 11.52 -8.86
C TYR A 110 1.87 10.92 -8.03
N THR A 111 3.12 11.12 -8.46
CA THR A 111 4.33 10.61 -7.82
C THR A 111 5.07 11.77 -7.16
N ALA A 112 5.30 11.65 -5.86
CA ALA A 112 6.23 12.51 -5.14
C ALA A 112 7.56 11.78 -4.97
N ILE A 113 8.67 12.44 -5.35
CA ILE A 113 10.02 11.89 -5.25
C ILE A 113 10.86 12.76 -4.33
N ASN A 114 11.65 12.15 -3.44
CA ASN A 114 12.62 12.89 -2.63
C ASN A 114 14.02 12.88 -3.26
N LYS A 115 14.97 13.60 -2.65
CA LYS A 115 16.37 13.69 -3.14
C LYS A 115 17.09 12.33 -3.21
N ASP A 116 16.63 11.33 -2.45
CA ASP A 116 17.22 9.99 -2.40
C ASP A 116 16.59 9.05 -3.44
N GLY A 117 15.64 9.56 -4.25
CA GLY A 117 14.93 8.81 -5.27
C GLY A 117 13.85 7.88 -4.73
N TYR A 118 13.36 8.12 -3.50
CA TYR A 118 12.24 7.40 -2.92
C TYR A 118 10.93 8.00 -3.44
N GLU A 119 10.06 7.16 -3.97
CA GLU A 119 8.81 7.56 -4.61
C GLU A 119 7.61 7.22 -3.73
N VAL A 120 6.66 8.14 -3.65
CA VAL A 120 5.35 7.93 -3.00
C VAL A 120 4.28 8.20 -4.04
N ASP A 121 3.51 7.17 -4.36
CA ASP A 121 2.48 7.19 -5.39
C ASP A 121 1.09 7.27 -4.77
N PHE A 122 0.32 8.29 -5.16
CA PHE A 122 -1.06 8.46 -4.71
C PHE A 122 -2.04 8.02 -5.81
N ILE A 123 -2.57 6.81 -5.67
CA ILE A 123 -3.44 6.17 -6.65
C ILE A 123 -4.91 6.44 -6.31
N ARG A 124 -5.74 6.77 -7.30
CA ARG A 124 -7.19 6.96 -7.14
C ARG A 124 -7.99 5.95 -7.97
N ARG A 125 -9.14 5.51 -7.46
CA ARG A 125 -10.13 4.72 -8.21
C ARG A 125 -10.75 5.56 -9.33
N ASN A 126 -10.98 4.95 -10.50
CA ASN A 126 -11.82 5.54 -11.53
C ASN A 126 -13.27 5.61 -11.03
N SER A 127 -13.88 6.80 -11.01
CA SER A 127 -15.33 6.93 -10.83
C SER A 127 -15.97 7.03 -12.21
N ASP A 128 -17.09 6.35 -12.46
CA ASP A 128 -17.91 6.48 -13.68
C ASP A 128 -18.49 7.90 -13.89
N VAL A 129 -18.16 8.83 -12.99
CA VAL A 129 -18.43 10.26 -13.11
C VAL A 129 -17.12 10.98 -13.39
N ASN A 130 -17.04 11.59 -14.57
CA ASN A 130 -15.92 12.38 -15.08
C ASN A 130 -15.62 13.62 -14.19
N PRO A 131 -14.45 14.26 -14.39
CA PRO A 131 -13.35 14.37 -13.43
C PRO A 131 -13.62 15.39 -12.32
N ALA A 132 -13.69 14.94 -11.07
CA ALA A 132 -13.50 15.86 -9.95
C ALA A 132 -11.99 16.16 -9.85
N ARG A 133 -11.63 17.27 -10.53
CA ARG A 133 -10.32 17.92 -10.55
C ARG A 133 -9.77 18.07 -9.16
N PHE A 134 -8.48 17.84 -9.01
CA PHE A 134 -7.83 17.98 -7.71
C PHE A 134 -7.58 19.47 -7.39
N SER A 135 -7.40 20.32 -8.40
CA SER A 135 -7.28 21.78 -8.24
C SER A 135 -7.61 22.52 -9.55
N ALA A 136 -7.78 23.84 -9.50
CA ALA A 136 -8.12 24.70 -10.64
C ALA A 136 -6.93 24.96 -11.62
N LEU A 137 -5.91 24.10 -11.64
CA LEU A 137 -4.77 24.21 -12.54
C LEU A 137 -4.95 23.20 -13.69
N ASP A 138 -4.74 23.67 -14.93
CA ASP A 138 -5.16 23.05 -16.19
C ASP A 138 -4.48 21.71 -16.58
N ASP A 139 -3.86 21.00 -15.65
CA ASP A 139 -3.15 19.74 -15.93
C ASP A 139 -3.46 18.66 -14.89
N ASP A 140 -4.52 17.89 -15.15
CA ASP A 140 -5.22 17.07 -14.16
C ASP A 140 -5.04 15.54 -14.47
N PHE A 141 -4.53 14.81 -13.47
CA PHE A 141 -4.59 13.35 -13.16
C PHE A 141 -4.84 12.33 -14.29
N TRP A 142 -3.75 11.75 -14.83
CA TRP A 142 -3.84 10.53 -15.64
C TRP A 142 -3.70 9.27 -14.81
N VAL A 143 -4.85 8.67 -14.52
CA VAL A 143 -5.05 7.35 -13.91
C VAL A 143 -4.39 6.27 -14.77
N VAL A 144 -3.32 5.65 -14.29
CA VAL A 144 -2.90 4.35 -14.85
C VAL A 144 -3.96 3.34 -14.43
N LYS A 145 -4.71 2.85 -15.42
CA LYS A 145 -5.76 1.84 -15.32
C LYS A 145 -5.23 0.58 -14.61
N ALA A 146 -5.34 0.51 -13.29
CA ALA A 146 -5.39 -0.79 -12.62
C ALA A 146 -6.77 -1.39 -12.92
N ARG A 147 -6.88 -2.05 -14.09
CA ARG A 147 -8.01 -2.94 -14.38
C ARG A 147 -8.24 -3.79 -13.13
N ASN A 148 -9.48 -3.82 -12.66
CA ASN A 148 -9.89 -4.60 -11.49
C ASN A 148 -9.32 -4.18 -10.11
N ALA A 149 -8.80 -2.96 -9.95
CA ALA A 149 -8.46 -2.41 -8.61
C ALA A 149 -9.66 -2.41 -7.64
N ASP A 150 -10.87 -2.42 -8.18
CA ASP A 150 -12.12 -2.55 -7.44
C ASP A 150 -12.19 -3.84 -6.62
N TRP A 151 -11.51 -4.91 -7.04
CA TRP A 151 -11.40 -6.15 -6.26
C TRP A 151 -10.65 -5.91 -4.94
N LEU A 152 -9.54 -5.17 -4.98
CA LEU A 152 -8.75 -4.82 -3.80
C LEU A 152 -9.52 -3.89 -2.85
N LEU A 153 -10.31 -2.96 -3.40
CA LEU A 153 -11.11 -2.02 -2.61
C LEU A 153 -12.36 -2.64 -1.98
N SER A 154 -12.89 -3.69 -2.61
CA SER A 154 -14.07 -4.41 -2.15
C SER A 154 -13.72 -5.56 -1.21
N ALA A 155 -12.46 -6.02 -1.24
CA ALA A 155 -11.95 -7.01 -0.30
C ALA A 155 -12.00 -6.51 1.15
N PRO A 156 -12.05 -7.42 2.14
CA PRO A 156 -11.89 -7.06 3.54
C PRO A 156 -10.66 -6.16 3.75
N LYS A 157 -10.77 -5.20 4.66
CA LYS A 157 -9.61 -4.36 5.01
C LYS A 157 -8.71 -5.13 5.95
N PHE A 158 -7.40 -5.00 5.75
CA PHE A 158 -6.39 -5.55 6.63
C PHE A 158 -5.67 -4.42 7.34
N LYS A 159 -5.43 -4.57 8.64
CA LYS A 159 -4.73 -3.57 9.44
C LYS A 159 -3.78 -4.29 10.37
N GLU A 160 -2.51 -3.92 10.32
CA GLU A 160 -1.49 -4.52 11.18
C GLU A 160 -0.49 -3.47 11.64
N MET A 161 0.10 -3.67 12.81
CA MET A 161 1.21 -2.83 13.25
C MET A 161 2.46 -3.22 12.46
N VAL A 162 3.14 -2.26 11.86
CA VAL A 162 4.44 -2.47 11.19
C VAL A 162 5.54 -1.79 11.98
N VAL A 163 6.73 -2.38 11.95
CA VAL A 163 7.89 -1.91 12.72
C VAL A 163 9.00 -1.48 11.78
N GLY A 164 9.38 -0.21 11.89
CA GLY A 164 10.50 0.39 11.18
C GLY A 164 11.84 -0.16 11.61
N VAL A 165 12.82 -0.13 10.71
CA VAL A 165 14.22 -0.54 11.01
C VAL A 165 14.78 0.16 12.25
N ASN A 166 14.37 1.41 12.51
CA ASN A 166 14.78 2.17 13.69
C ASN A 166 13.98 1.85 14.97
N GLY A 167 13.02 0.92 14.91
CA GLY A 167 12.14 0.49 15.98
C GLY A 167 10.85 1.28 16.16
N GLN A 168 10.66 2.37 15.41
CA GLN A 168 9.38 3.09 15.34
C GLN A 168 8.28 2.17 14.80
N MET A 169 7.03 2.48 15.14
CA MET A 169 5.88 1.65 14.80
C MET A 169 4.77 2.54 14.26
N ALA A 170 4.02 2.02 13.31
CA ALA A 170 2.79 2.63 12.82
C ALA A 170 1.79 1.54 12.45
N TYR A 171 0.50 1.85 12.49
CA TYR A 171 -0.49 0.96 11.88
C TYR A 171 -0.50 1.14 10.36
N MET A 172 -0.45 0.03 9.64
CA MET A 172 -0.61 -0.03 8.20
C MET A 172 -2.00 -0.56 7.86
N ASN A 173 -2.85 0.30 7.32
CA ASN A 173 -4.06 -0.12 6.61
C ASN A 173 -3.64 -0.61 5.22
N THR A 174 -3.93 -1.85 4.87
CA THR A 174 -3.57 -2.48 3.60
C THR A 174 -4.66 -3.42 3.10
N VAL A 175 -4.45 -4.01 1.94
CA VAL A 175 -5.36 -4.96 1.30
C VAL A 175 -5.35 -6.32 2.02
N ASP A 176 -6.45 -7.06 1.95
CA ASP A 176 -6.54 -8.45 2.42
C ASP A 176 -5.43 -9.31 1.77
N PRO A 177 -4.71 -10.15 2.54
CA PRO A 177 -3.61 -10.96 2.00
C PRO A 177 -4.05 -11.93 0.89
N ARG A 178 -5.28 -12.45 0.94
CA ARG A 178 -5.83 -13.29 -0.14
C ARG A 178 -6.08 -12.46 -1.39
N ALA A 179 -6.67 -11.27 -1.22
CA ALA A 179 -6.91 -10.35 -2.32
C ALA A 179 -5.60 -9.91 -2.98
N PHE A 180 -4.56 -9.67 -2.19
CA PHE A 180 -3.22 -9.39 -2.67
C PHE A 180 -2.69 -10.53 -3.54
N ALA A 181 -2.70 -11.77 -3.03
CA ALA A 181 -2.18 -12.92 -3.75
C ALA A 181 -2.91 -13.14 -5.09
N LEU A 182 -4.25 -13.13 -5.07
CA LEU A 182 -5.07 -13.29 -6.27
C LEU A 182 -4.85 -12.17 -7.28
N PHE A 183 -4.78 -10.93 -6.83
CA PHE A 183 -4.51 -9.79 -7.71
C PHE A 183 -3.13 -9.87 -8.34
N LYS A 184 -2.11 -10.28 -7.57
CA LYS A 184 -0.74 -10.45 -8.07
C LYS A 184 -0.63 -11.59 -9.09
N LEU A 185 -1.33 -12.71 -8.88
CA LEU A 185 -1.43 -13.78 -9.90
C LEU A 185 -2.04 -13.26 -11.20
N TRP A 186 -3.15 -12.53 -11.10
CA TRP A 186 -3.77 -11.92 -12.26
C TRP A 186 -2.84 -10.93 -12.99
N MET A 187 -2.10 -10.10 -12.24
CA MET A 187 -1.12 -9.16 -12.81
C MET A 187 0.01 -9.88 -13.56
N ALA A 188 0.48 -11.02 -13.06
CA ALA A 188 1.54 -11.81 -13.70
C ALA A 188 1.14 -12.36 -15.08
N GLU A 189 -0.15 -12.46 -15.38
CA GLU A 189 -0.69 -12.95 -16.66
C GLU A 189 -0.92 -11.84 -17.70
N GLN A 190 -0.83 -10.57 -17.30
CA GLN A 190 -1.08 -9.46 -18.22
C GLN A 190 0.04 -9.34 -19.25
N LYS A 191 -0.31 -9.43 -20.54
CA LYS A 191 0.66 -9.45 -21.65
C LYS A 191 1.37 -8.10 -21.85
N ASP A 192 0.69 -7.01 -21.51
CA ASP A 192 1.17 -5.63 -21.57
C ASP A 192 2.02 -5.23 -20.36
N ARG A 193 2.13 -6.11 -19.35
CA ARG A 193 2.97 -5.87 -18.18
C ARG A 193 4.42 -6.24 -18.46
N GLU A 194 5.33 -5.37 -18.01
CA GLU A 194 6.77 -5.58 -18.10
C GLU A 194 7.19 -6.94 -17.54
N TYR A 195 8.04 -7.66 -18.27
CA TYR A 195 8.41 -9.06 -17.95
C TYR A 195 8.96 -9.22 -16.52
N GLY A 196 9.88 -8.35 -16.09
CA GLY A 196 10.43 -8.40 -14.73
C GLY A 196 9.37 -8.22 -13.64
N LYS A 197 8.42 -7.30 -13.87
CA LYS A 197 7.28 -7.08 -12.96
C LYS A 197 6.34 -8.28 -12.91
N ARG A 198 6.09 -8.95 -14.04
CA ARG A 198 5.28 -10.19 -14.07
C ARG A 198 5.88 -11.31 -13.24
N LEU A 199 7.19 -11.55 -13.37
CA LEU A 199 7.90 -12.56 -12.57
C LEU A 199 7.83 -12.23 -11.08
N ARG A 200 8.06 -10.95 -10.73
CA ARG A 200 7.97 -10.49 -9.33
C ARG A 200 6.57 -10.66 -8.76
N ASP A 201 5.52 -10.33 -9.51
CA ASP A 201 4.15 -10.50 -9.02
C ASP A 201 3.81 -11.97 -8.78
N ALA A 202 4.19 -12.87 -9.68
CA ALA A 202 3.99 -14.31 -9.49
C ALA A 202 4.72 -14.82 -8.23
N ALA A 203 5.96 -14.40 -8.03
CA ALA A 203 6.74 -14.78 -6.85
C ALA A 203 6.15 -14.20 -5.54
N GLN A 204 5.73 -12.93 -5.55
CA GLN A 204 5.05 -12.32 -4.41
C GLN A 204 3.72 -13.03 -4.09
N ALA A 205 2.93 -13.37 -5.11
CA ALA A 205 1.70 -14.11 -4.91
C ALA A 205 1.95 -15.47 -4.27
N LYS A 206 2.89 -16.26 -4.81
CA LYS A 206 3.25 -17.58 -4.27
C LYS A 206 3.73 -17.47 -2.83
N ALA A 207 4.56 -16.47 -2.51
CA ALA A 207 5.03 -16.26 -1.15
C ALA A 207 3.88 -15.98 -0.17
N VAL A 208 2.90 -15.15 -0.58
CA VAL A 208 1.74 -14.84 0.27
C VAL A 208 0.79 -16.04 0.40
N VAL A 209 0.61 -16.85 -0.65
CA VAL A 209 -0.15 -18.12 -0.56
C VAL A 209 0.48 -19.07 0.45
N SER A 210 1.80 -19.30 0.37
CA SER A 210 2.53 -20.14 1.34
C SER A 210 2.37 -19.60 2.75
N LEU A 211 2.53 -18.28 2.92
CA LEU A 211 2.38 -17.61 4.21
C LEU A 211 0.98 -17.80 4.80
N ILE A 212 -0.07 -17.69 3.98
CA ILE A 212 -1.45 -17.90 4.40
C ILE A 212 -1.64 -19.35 4.87
N ASN A 213 -1.26 -20.31 4.04
CA ASN A 213 -1.46 -21.74 4.32
C ASN A 213 -0.70 -22.19 5.57
N GLU A 214 0.51 -21.67 5.81
CA GLU A 214 1.36 -22.11 6.90
C GLU A 214 1.13 -21.35 8.21
N ARG A 215 0.76 -20.06 8.15
CA ARG A 215 0.81 -19.15 9.31
C ARG A 215 -0.45 -18.35 9.54
N LEU A 216 -1.31 -18.19 8.52
CA LEU A 216 -2.54 -17.41 8.62
C LEU A 216 -3.77 -18.21 8.16
N PRO A 217 -4.02 -19.43 8.71
CA PRO A 217 -5.08 -20.33 8.24
C PRO A 217 -6.49 -19.74 8.38
N GLN A 218 -6.67 -18.71 9.20
CA GLN A 218 -7.91 -17.95 9.31
C GLN A 218 -8.24 -17.12 8.05
N PHE A 219 -7.32 -17.00 7.10
CA PHE A 219 -7.54 -16.35 5.80
C PHE A 219 -7.67 -17.39 4.69
N SER A 220 -8.64 -18.30 4.79
CA SER A 220 -8.92 -19.27 3.71
C SER A 220 -9.37 -18.56 2.42
N PHE A 221 -8.87 -19.05 1.28
CA PHE A 221 -9.27 -18.57 -0.05
C PHE A 221 -10.71 -18.95 -0.42
N ASP A 222 -11.31 -19.94 0.24
CA ASP A 222 -12.71 -20.31 0.01
C ASP A 222 -13.69 -19.19 0.37
N GLU A 223 -13.30 -18.30 1.28
CA GLU A 223 -14.15 -17.24 1.81
C GLU A 223 -14.10 -15.96 0.97
N ILE A 224 -13.12 -15.80 0.06
CA ILE A 224 -12.99 -14.59 -0.74
C ILE A 224 -13.77 -14.68 -2.06
N LYS A 225 -15.01 -14.18 -2.06
CA LYS A 225 -15.95 -14.30 -3.19
C LYS A 225 -15.88 -13.18 -4.24
N ILE A 226 -14.99 -12.21 -4.06
CA ILE A 226 -14.89 -11.01 -4.91
C ILE A 226 -14.08 -11.27 -6.19
N PHE A 227 -13.26 -12.33 -6.18
CA PHE A 227 -12.40 -12.70 -7.31
C PHE A 227 -13.04 -13.80 -8.15
N PRO A 228 -12.76 -13.85 -9.48
CA PRO A 228 -13.17 -14.96 -10.34
C PRO A 228 -12.72 -16.32 -9.79
N ALA A 229 -13.61 -17.33 -9.84
CA ALA A 229 -13.30 -18.69 -9.39
C ALA A 229 -12.05 -19.27 -10.07
N SER A 230 -11.84 -18.95 -11.35
CA SER A 230 -10.65 -19.38 -12.11
C SER A 230 -9.33 -18.82 -11.59
N LEU A 231 -9.33 -17.73 -10.82
CA LEU A 231 -8.13 -17.25 -10.12
C LEU A 231 -7.95 -17.96 -8.77
N VAL A 232 -9.04 -18.30 -8.09
CA VAL A 232 -9.01 -19.03 -6.82
C VAL A 232 -8.48 -20.44 -7.04
N GLU A 233 -8.95 -21.15 -8.06
CA GLU A 233 -8.44 -22.49 -8.45
C GLU A 233 -6.93 -22.49 -8.72
N LYS A 234 -6.37 -21.38 -9.23
CA LYS A 234 -4.92 -21.27 -9.47
C LYS A 234 -4.12 -21.19 -8.18
N VAL A 235 -4.71 -20.64 -7.11
CA VAL A 235 -4.05 -20.60 -5.80
C VAL A 235 -3.92 -22.00 -5.22
N GLU A 236 -4.93 -22.85 -5.39
CA GLU A 236 -4.89 -24.25 -4.93
C GLU A 236 -3.81 -25.07 -5.63
N ALA A 237 -3.36 -24.63 -6.82
CA ALA A 237 -2.33 -25.29 -7.61
C ALA A 237 -0.88 -24.85 -7.28
N LEU A 238 -0.67 -23.90 -6.35
CA LEU A 238 0.65 -23.32 -6.00
C LEU A 238 1.32 -23.99 -4.81
#